data_AF-A0A5K1DDR1-F1
#
_entry.id   AF-A0A5K1DDR1-F1
#
_cell.length_a   1.000
_cell.length_b   1.000
_cell.length_c   1.000
_cell.angle_alpha   90.00
_cell.angle_beta   90.00
_cell.angle_gamma   90.00
#
_symmetry.space_group_name_H-M   'P 1'
#
loop_
_entity.id
_entity.type
_entity.pdbx_description
1 polymer ?
#
loop_
_entity_poly.entity_id
_entity_poly.type
_entity_poly.pdbx_seq_one_letter_code
_entity_poly.pdbx_strand_id
1 'polypeptide(L)' 'WNATAMWEKLRGKRLVFVGDSLNRGQWISMVCLLQSVIPKDQKYMTPNSHLTIFKAKVLGSLSPLHV' A
#
# COMPACT_ATOMS: atom_id res chain seq x y z
N TRP A 1 17.56 1.06 -2.53
CA TRP A 1 16.11 1.29 -2.59
C TRP A 1 15.69 2.19 -1.44
N ASN A 2 14.97 3.29 -1.70
CA ASN A 2 14.53 4.24 -0.66
C ASN A 2 13.01 4.17 -0.50
N ALA A 3 12.56 3.55 0.59
CA ALA A 3 11.14 3.33 0.87
C ALA A 3 10.37 4.65 1.08
N THR A 4 10.98 5.63 1.76
CA THR A 4 10.37 6.95 1.99
C THR A 4 10.16 7.71 0.69
N ALA A 5 11.15 7.72 -0.20
CA ALA A 5 11.01 8.37 -1.52
C ALA A 5 9.92 7.71 -2.37
N MET A 6 9.79 6.38 -2.30
CA MET A 6 8.72 5.65 -2.98
C MET A 6 7.34 5.99 -2.38
N TRP A 7 7.24 6.02 -1.05
CA TRP A 7 6.03 6.36 -0.35
C TRP A 7 5.52 7.76 -0.73
N GLU A 8 6.40 8.76 -0.77
CA GLU A 8 6.05 10.11 -1.19
C GLU A 8 5.57 10.19 -2.66
N LYS A 9 6.21 9.44 -3.57
CA LYS A 9 5.79 9.38 -4.98
C LYS A 9 4.38 8.81 -5.18
N LEU A 10 3.94 7.93 -4.26
CA LEU A 10 2.65 7.25 -4.29
C LEU A 10 1.55 8.00 -3.52
N ARG A 11 1.89 9.09 -2.83
CA ARG A 11 0.91 9.92 -2.09
C ARG A 11 -0.20 10.41 -3.02
N GLY A 12 -1.45 10.18 -2.63
CA GLY A 12 -2.64 10.55 -3.41
C GLY A 12 -2.87 9.73 -4.69
N LYS A 13 -2.10 8.65 -4.91
CA LYS A 13 -2.19 7.80 -6.10
C LYS A 13 -2.62 6.38 -5.74
N ARG A 14 -3.15 5.67 -6.74
CA ARG A 14 -3.44 4.24 -6.68
C ARG A 14 -2.54 3.53 -7.68
N LEU A 15 -1.72 2.61 -7.20
CA LEU A 15 -0.90 1.73 -8.03
C LEU A 15 -1.52 0.34 -8.00
N VAL A 16 -1.72 -0.26 -9.17
CA VAL A 16 -2.32 -1.59 -9.34
C VAL A 16 -1.35 -2.44 -10.13
N PHE A 17 -1.11 -3.66 -9.65
CA PHE A 17 -0.36 -4.69 -10.37
C PHE A 17 -1.40 -5.65 -10.98
N VAL A 18 -1.37 -5.80 -12.31
CA VAL A 18 -2.25 -6.70 -13.06
C VAL A 18 -1.36 -7.69 -13.80
N GLY A 19 -1.63 -8.99 -13.65
CA GLY A 19 -0.83 -10.02 -14.29
C GLY A 19 -0.86 -11.34 -13.53
N ASP A 20 0.19 -12.12 -13.70
CA ASP A 20 0.35 -13.45 -13.15
C ASP A 20 0.99 -13.45 -11.74
N SER A 21 1.49 -14.62 -11.33
CA SER A 21 2.17 -14.82 -10.05
C SER A 21 3.45 -13.98 -9.90
N LEU A 22 4.15 -13.63 -10.98
CA LEU A 22 5.34 -12.79 -10.94
C LEU A 22 4.96 -11.35 -10.56
N ASN A 23 3.91 -10.80 -11.17
CA ASN A 23 3.37 -9.49 -10.80
C ASN A 23 2.91 -9.46 -9.34
N ARG A 24 2.29 -10.55 -8.86
CA ARG A 24 1.93 -10.70 -7.45
C ARG A 24 3.18 -10.70 -6.55
N GLY A 25 4.24 -11.37 -6.94
CA GLY A 25 5.53 -11.34 -6.22
C GLY A 25 6.10 -9.93 -6.11
N GLN A 26 6.13 -9.18 -7.22
CA GLN A 26 6.58 -7.79 -7.24
C GLN A 26 5.75 -6.89 -6.33
N TRP A 27 4.42 -7.04 -6.36
CA TRP A 27 3.52 -6.30 -5.48
C TRP A 27 3.80 -6.61 -3.99
N ILE A 28 3.99 -7.89 -3.63
CA ILE A 28 4.32 -8.29 -2.25
C ILE A 28 5.66 -7.68 -1.81
N SER A 29 6.70 -7.76 -2.64
CA SER A 29 8.02 -7.17 -2.35
C SER A 29 7.93 -5.66 -2.13
N MET A 30 7.16 -4.96 -2.96
CA MET A 30 6.94 -3.52 -2.83
C MET A 30 6.19 -3.18 -1.54
N VAL A 31 5.12 -3.92 -1.20
CA VAL A 31 4.39 -3.70 0.05
C VAL A 31 5.29 -3.96 1.26
N CYS A 32 6.14 -5.00 1.23
CA CYS A 32 7.11 -5.28 2.29
C CYS A 32 8.06 -4.09 2.52
N LEU A 33 8.59 -3.51 1.42
CA LEU A 33 9.43 -2.31 1.48
C LEU A 33 8.69 -1.11 2.10
N LEU A 34 7.45 -0.85 1.67
CA LEU A 34 6.66 0.28 2.20
C LEU A 34 6.29 0.08 3.67
N GLN A 35 6.02 -1.16 4.10
CA GLN A 35 5.68 -1.46 5.49
C GLN A 35 6.79 -1.12 6.49
N SER A 36 8.06 -1.01 6.06
CA SER A 36 9.18 -0.67 6.94
C SER A 36 9.20 0.81 7.34
N VAL A 37 8.53 1.69 6.59
CA VAL A 37 8.49 3.14 6.84
C VAL A 37 7.09 3.64 7.23
N ILE A 38 6.05 2.83 7.04
CA ILE A 38 4.67 3.19 7.39
C ILE A 38 4.32 2.63 8.79
N PRO A 39 3.91 3.49 9.74
CA PRO A 39 3.45 3.07 11.07
C PRO A 39 2.32 2.02 11.02
N LYS A 40 2.25 1.15 12.03
CA LYS A 40 1.30 0.03 12.06
C LYS A 40 -0.17 0.48 12.07
N ASP A 41 -0.46 1.57 12.77
CA ASP A 41 -1.77 2.22 12.89
C ASP A 41 -2.20 2.95 11.62
N GLN A 42 -1.29 3.14 10.67
CA GLN A 42 -1.50 3.89 9.43
C GLN A 42 -1.62 3.02 8.18
N LYS A 43 -1.70 1.70 8.34
CA LYS A 43 -1.78 0.76 7.22
C LYS A 43 -2.82 -0.32 7.45
N TYR A 44 -3.45 -0.74 6.37
CA TYR A 44 -4.50 -1.75 6.35
C TYR A 44 -4.36 -2.64 5.12
N MET A 45 -4.67 -3.92 5.29
CA MET A 45 -4.72 -4.91 4.23
C MET A 45 -6.09 -5.60 4.25
N THR A 46 -6.71 -5.77 3.08
CA THR A 46 -7.97 -6.52 2.96
C THR A 46 -7.76 -8.01 3.28
N PRO A 47 -8.58 -8.62 4.15
CA PRO A 47 -8.52 -10.05 4.40
C PRO A 47 -9.12 -10.85 3.23
N ASN A 48 -8.48 -11.97 2.86
CA ASN A 48 -9.03 -13.05 2.02
C ASN A 48 -9.88 -12.58 0.82
N SER A 49 -9.29 -11.81 -0.08
CA SER A 49 -9.95 -11.30 -1.28
C SER A 49 -9.22 -11.71 -2.55
N HIS A 50 -9.98 -11.97 -3.61
CA HIS A 50 -9.47 -12.17 -4.97
C HIS A 50 -8.65 -10.96 -5.45
N LEU A 51 -8.94 -9.78 -4.91
CA LEU A 51 -8.15 -8.56 -5.07
C LEU A 51 -7.59 -8.13 -3.71
N THR A 52 -6.27 -8.25 -3.52
CA THR A 52 -5.61 -7.81 -2.30
C THR A 52 -5.28 -6.32 -2.38
N ILE A 53 -5.81 -5.52 -1.44
CA ILE A 53 -5.60 -4.07 -1.40
C ILE A 53 -4.82 -3.71 -0.15
N PHE A 54 -3.64 -3.09 -0.36
CA PHE A 54 -2.89 -2.41 0.68
C PHE A 54 -3.23 -0.92 0.67
N LYS A 55 -3.74 -0.41 1.79
CA LYS A 55 -4.01 1.02 1.99
C LYS A 55 -3.06 1.54 3.07
N ALA A 56 -2.53 2.73 2.85
CA ALA A 56 -1.76 3.46 3.85
C ALA A 56 -2.18 4.93 3.88
N LYS A 57 -2.22 5.50 5.08
CA LYS A 57 -2.74 6.84 5.37
C LYS A 57 -1.67 7.65 6.08
N VAL A 58 -1.44 8.88 5.63
CA VAL A 58 -0.57 9.80 6.36
C VAL A 58 -1.39 10.43 7.48
N LEU A 59 -0.88 10.46 8.72
CA LEU A 59 -1.50 11.23 9.81
C LEU A 59 -1.65 12.69 9.34
N GLY A 60 -2.91 13.10 9.12
CA GLY A 60 -3.27 14.41 8.56
C GLY A 60 -4.22 14.35 7.36
N SER A 61 -4.29 13.23 6.62
CA SER A 61 -5.30 13.08 5.54
C SER A 61 -6.56 12.44 6.10
N LEU A 62 -7.57 13.24 6.46
CA LEU A 62 -8.92 12.76 6.77
C LEU A 62 -9.47 11.94 5.59
N SER A 63 -9.27 10.62 5.61
CA SER A 63 -10.08 9.71 4.81
C SER A 63 -11.48 9.64 5.43
N PRO A 64 -12.56 9.77 4.66
CA PRO A 64 -13.91 9.63 5.18
C PRO A 64 -14.04 8.20 5.70
N LEU A 65 -14.12 8.07 7.02
CA LEU A 65 -14.74 6.91 7.65
C LEU A 65 -16.17 6.82 7.10
N HIS A 66 -16.57 5.63 6.65
CA HIS A 66 -17.95 5.19 6.49
C HIS A 66 -18.98 6.30 6.23
N VAL A 67 -19.24 6.58 4.96
CA VAL A 67 -20.60 6.89 4.48
C VAL A 67 -20.90 5.91 3.36
#